data_AF-A0A7C5VW86-F1
#
_entry.id   AF-A0A7C5VW86-F1
#
_cell.length_a   1.000
_cell.length_b   1.000
_cell.length_c   1.000
_cell.angle_alpha   90.00
_cell.angle_beta   90.00
_cell.angle_gamma   90.00
#
_symmetry.space_group_name_H-M   'P 1'
#
loop_
_entity.id
_entity.type
_entity.pdbx_description
1 polymer ?
#
loop_
_entity_poly.entity_id
_entity_poly.type
_entity_poly.pdbx_seq_one_letter_code
_entity_poly.pdbx_strand_id
1 'polypeptide(L)' 'MRALAGIKGWAAESADVWFSWAMILLGVLGLYLMGIDQGMALGVFVGEVAMRYNWLHELFHDARHIMGFPCH' A
#
# COMPACT_ATOMS: atom_id res chain seq x y z
N MET A 1 -31.25 -5.64 -27.19
CA MET A 1 -31.60 -4.91 -25.95
C MET A 1 -31.33 -5.70 -24.67
N ARG A 2 -31.76 -6.97 -24.53
CA ARG A 2 -31.44 -7.81 -23.35
C ARG A 2 -29.94 -8.02 -23.06
N ALA A 3 -29.11 -8.23 -24.08
CA ALA A 3 -27.67 -8.41 -23.89
C ALA A 3 -26.97 -7.18 -23.27
N LEU A 4 -27.36 -5.97 -23.69
CA LEU A 4 -26.82 -4.72 -23.14
C LEU A 4 -27.25 -4.48 -21.68
N ALA A 5 -28.46 -4.92 -21.31
CA ALA A 5 -28.92 -4.88 -19.92
C ALA A 5 -28.15 -5.87 -19.03
N GLY A 6 -27.81 -7.06 -19.55
CA GLY A 6 -26.95 -8.04 -18.87
C GLY A 6 -25.52 -7.53 -18.64
N ILE A 7 -24.93 -6.84 -19.62
CA ILE A 7 -23.60 -6.23 -19.49
C ILE A 7 -23.59 -5.14 -18.41
N LYS A 8 -24.63 -4.28 -18.36
CA LYS A 8 -24.74 -3.23 -17.33
C LYS A 8 -24.96 -3.80 -15.93
N GLY A 9 -25.76 -4.87 -15.78
CA GLY A 9 -25.97 -5.54 -14.50
C GLY A 9 -24.69 -6.15 -13.95
N TRP A 10 -23.94 -6.87 -14.80
CA TRP A 10 -22.64 -7.43 -14.44
C TRP A 10 -21.61 -6.36 -14.05
N ALA A 11 -21.58 -5.24 -14.78
CA ALA A 11 -20.70 -4.13 -14.45
C ALA A 11 -21.01 -3.52 -13.06
N ALA A 12 -22.28 -3.38 -12.71
CA ALA A 12 -22.70 -2.82 -11.42
C ALA A 12 -22.37 -3.77 -10.24
N GLU A 13 -22.62 -5.07 -10.36
CA GLU A 13 -22.28 -6.05 -9.31
C GLU A 13 -20.77 -6.25 -9.17
N SER A 14 -20.02 -6.20 -10.27
CA SER A 14 -18.56 -6.39 -10.24
C SER A 14 -17.80 -5.16 -9.71
N ALA A 15 -18.42 -3.97 -9.70
CA ALA A 15 -17.79 -2.73 -9.28
C ALA A 15 -17.26 -2.81 -7.84
N ASP A 16 -18.04 -3.38 -6.91
CA ASP A 16 -17.65 -3.51 -5.50
C ASP A 16 -16.48 -4.48 -5.32
N VAL A 17 -16.47 -5.57 -6.10
CA VAL A 17 -15.38 -6.56 -6.10
C VAL A 17 -14.10 -5.92 -6.63
N TRP A 18 -14.16 -5.22 -7.77
CA TRP A 18 -13.01 -4.55 -8.36
C TRP A 18 -12.48 -3.41 -7.48
N PHE A 19 -13.37 -2.66 -6.83
CA PHE A 19 -12.99 -1.63 -5.87
C PHE A 19 -12.25 -2.24 -4.67
N SER A 20 -12.75 -3.35 -4.12
CA SER A 20 -12.09 -4.06 -3.02
C SER A 20 -10.69 -4.52 -3.40
N TRP A 21 -10.52 -5.12 -4.58
CA TRP A 21 -9.21 -5.51 -5.10
C TRP A 21 -8.28 -4.32 -5.32
N ALA A 22 -8.78 -3.21 -5.86
CA ALA A 22 -8.00 -1.98 -6.03
C ALA A 22 -7.50 -1.45 -4.68
N MET A 23 -8.33 -1.46 -3.64
CA MET A 23 -7.94 -1.04 -2.29
C MET A 23 -6.89 -1.97 -1.67
N ILE A 24 -7.02 -3.29 -1.85
CA ILE A 24 -6.01 -4.25 -1.39
C ILE A 24 -4.67 -4.00 -2.08
N LEU A 25 -4.69 -3.84 -3.41
CA LEU A 25 -3.49 -3.55 -4.20
C LEU A 25 -2.83 -2.24 -3.78
N LEU A 26 -3.64 -1.19 -3.56
CA LEU A 26 -3.15 0.10 -3.08
C LEU A 26 -2.54 -0.03 -1.68
N GLY A 27 -3.15 -0.81 -0.79
CA GLY A 27 -2.62 -1.07 0.54
C GLY A 27 -1.27 -1.80 0.50
N VAL A 28 -1.17 -2.88 -0.28
CA VAL A 28 0.09 -3.63 -0.46
C VAL A 28 1.16 -2.74 -1.09
N LEU A 29 0.82 -1.95 -2.11
CA LEU A 29 1.73 -1.00 -2.72
C LEU A 29 2.21 0.05 -1.70
N GLY A 30 1.30 0.59 -0.88
CA GLY A 30 1.64 1.54 0.18
C GLY A 30 2.62 0.94 1.18
N LEU A 31 2.35 -0.28 1.68
CA LEU A 31 3.26 -0.99 2.59
C LEU A 31 4.64 -1.26 1.94
N TYR A 32 4.67 -1.62 0.65
CA TYR A 32 5.93 -1.80 -0.08
C TYR A 32 6.73 -0.51 -0.17
N LEU A 33 6.08 0.60 -0.53
CA LEU A 33 6.73 1.92 -0.62
C LEU A 33 7.27 2.37 0.74
N MET A 34 6.52 2.14 1.82
CA MET A 34 6.97 2.45 3.19
C MET A 34 8.17 1.58 3.60
N GLY A 35 8.17 0.29 3.24
CA GLY A 35 9.28 -0.62 3.54
C GLY A 35 10.60 -0.28 2.81
N ILE A 36 10.52 0.35 1.63
CA ILE A 36 11.71 0.81 0.88
C ILE A 36 12.04 2.29 1.13
N ASP A 37 11.24 3.01 1.91
CA ASP A 37 11.51 4.42 2.23
C ASP A 37 12.84 4.55 2.97
N GLN A 38 13.60 5.59 2.63
CA GLN A 38 14.88 5.94 3.26
C GLN A 38 14.80 7.34 3.90
N GLY A 39 13.62 7.71 4.39
CA GLY A 39 13.34 9.02 4.96
C GLY A 39 12.77 10.03 3.95
N MET A 40 12.52 9.62 2.70
CA MET A 40 12.01 10.52 1.66
C MET A 40 10.58 10.98 1.94
N ALA A 41 9.74 10.09 2.48
CA ALA A 41 8.35 10.40 2.79
C ALA A 41 8.20 11.54 3.82
N LEU A 42 9.05 11.54 4.85
CA LEU A 42 9.03 12.57 5.90
C LEU A 42 10.02 13.71 5.65
N GLY A 43 10.99 13.55 4.75
CA GLY A 43 12.04 14.53 4.48
C GLY A 43 11.52 15.90 4.05
N VAL A 44 10.37 15.97 3.37
CA VAL A 44 9.73 17.23 3.00
C VAL A 44 9.25 18.03 4.22
N PHE A 45 8.95 17.34 5.33
CA PHE A 45 8.38 17.95 6.54
C PHE A 45 9.42 18.17 7.64
N VAL A 46 10.35 17.24 7.82
CA VAL A 46 11.32 17.26 8.94
C VAL A 46 12.79 17.28 8.47
N GLY A 47 13.03 17.42 7.17
CA GLY A 47 14.37 17.61 6.60
C GLY A 47 15.32 16.45 6.85
N GLU A 48 16.59 16.78 7.08
CA GLU A 48 17.69 15.82 7.28
C GLU A 48 17.43 14.82 8.42
N VAL A 49 16.62 15.19 9.42
CA VAL A 49 16.23 14.30 10.53
C VAL A 49 15.55 13.03 10.00
N ALA A 50 14.73 13.13 8.95
CA ALA A 50 14.07 11.96 8.36
C ALA A 50 15.09 10.98 7.74
N MET A 51 16.11 11.49 7.05
CA MET A 51 17.14 10.68 6.40
C MET A 51 18.11 10.08 7.41
N ARG A 52 18.45 10.85 8.45
CA ARG A 52 19.44 10.47 9.47
C ARG A 52 18.94 9.34 10.36
N TYR A 53 17.70 9.40 10.79
CA TYR A 53 17.15 8.42 11.73
C TYR A 53 16.20 7.42 11.09
N ASN A 54 15.70 7.71 9.89
CA ASN A 54 14.91 6.81 9.07
C ASN A 54 13.78 6.08 9.83
N TRP A 55 13.09 6.78 10.73
CA TRP A 55 12.16 6.17 11.69
C TRP A 55 11.08 5.32 11.03
N LEU A 56 10.61 5.71 9.85
CA LEU A 56 9.59 4.97 9.12
C LEU A 56 10.12 3.62 8.63
N HIS A 57 11.35 3.59 8.12
CA HIS A 57 12.02 2.36 7.70
C HIS A 57 12.25 1.43 8.88
N GLU A 58 12.78 1.94 9.98
CA GLU A 58 13.06 1.13 11.17
C GLU A 58 11.77 0.59 11.80
N LEU A 59 10.68 1.37 11.82
CA LEU A 59 9.37 0.88 12.28
C LEU A 59 8.86 -0.28 11.41
N PHE A 60 8.97 -0.15 10.07
CA PHE A 60 8.56 -1.21 9.15
C PHE A 60 9.48 -2.43 9.23
N HIS A 61 10.78 -2.19 9.44
CA HIS A 61 11.77 -3.21 9.70
C HIS A 61 11.45 -3.97 11.02
N ASP A 62 11.07 -3.30 12.10
CA ASP A 62 10.68 -3.97 13.33
C ASP A 62 9.37 -4.77 13.17
N ALA A 63 8.39 -4.23 12.43
CA ALA A 63 7.13 -4.92 12.17
C ALA A 63 7.34 -6.25 11.42
N ARG A 64 8.27 -6.31 10.45
CA ARG A 64 8.60 -7.58 9.74
C ARG A 64 9.30 -8.57 10.66
N HIS A 65 10.10 -8.12 11.62
CA HIS A 65 10.71 -8.99 12.64
C HIS A 65 9.63 -9.61 13.54
N ILE A 66 8.65 -8.82 13.99
CA ILE A 66 7.52 -9.30 14.79
C ILE A 66 6.69 -10.34 14.02
N MET A 67 6.55 -10.16 12.71
CA MET A 67 5.84 -11.10 11.83
C MET A 67 6.69 -12.32 11.43
N GLY A 68 7.93 -12.46 11.93
CA GLY A 68 8.81 -13.60 11.66
C GLY A 68 9.38 -13.62 10.25
N PHE A 69 9.34 -12.51 9.51
CA PHE A 69 9.97 -12.43 8.20
C PHE A 69 11.49 -12.31 8.37
N PRO A 70 12.29 -13.13 7.66
CA PRO A 70 13.74 -13.05 7.73
C PRO A 70 14.23 -11.69 7.22
N CYS A 71 15.17 -11.06 7.92
CA CYS A 71 15.96 -9.94 7.40
C CYS A 71 17.40 -10.41 7.08
N HIS A 72 18.16 -9.58 6.36
CA HIS A 72 19.54 -9.88 5.98
C HIS A 72 20.48 -9.97 7.19
#